data_AF-A0A661PHK2-F1
#
_entry.id   AF-A0A661PHK2-F1
#
_cell.length_a   1.000
_cell.length_b   1.000
_cell.length_c   1.000
_cell.angle_alpha   90.00
_cell.angle_beta   90.00
_cell.angle_gamma   90.00
#
_symmetry.space_group_name_H-M   'P 1'
#
loop_
_entity.id
_entity.type
_entity.pdbx_description
1 polymer ?
#
loop_
_entity_poly.entity_id
_entity_poly.type
_entity_poly.pdbx_seq_one_letter_code
_entity_poly.pdbx_strand_id
1 'polypeptide(L)'
;MHYEEWFLDLSEGLPWFTEILTHNPNFKIIESRVGETILTTSGVIRLETLAITFLSGTRNMGIDFSYTDEYGTTQTEQVNI
;
A
#
# COMPACT_ATOMS: atom_id res chain seq x y z
N MET A 1 13.39 8.63 3.63
CA MET A 1 14.12 7.38 3.29
C MET A 1 13.64 6.97 1.91
N HIS A 2 14.53 6.54 1.02
CA HIS A 2 14.19 6.05 -0.33
C HIS A 2 14.45 4.55 -0.33
N TYR A 3 13.55 3.78 -0.96
CA TYR A 3 13.53 2.33 -0.79
C TYR A 3 14.28 1.58 -1.90
N GLU A 4 14.67 2.26 -2.98
CA GLU A 4 15.49 1.71 -4.08
C GLU A 4 14.92 0.43 -4.72
N GLU A 5 13.61 0.18 -4.57
CA GLU A 5 12.96 -1.04 -5.06
C GLU A 5 12.32 -0.88 -6.46
N TRP A 6 12.18 0.35 -6.94
CA TRP A 6 11.58 0.68 -8.25
C TRP A 6 12.63 1.18 -9.23
N PHE A 7 12.77 0.48 -10.36
CA PHE A 7 13.84 0.76 -11.33
C PHE A 7 13.77 2.16 -11.96
N LEU A 8 12.56 2.70 -12.13
CA LEU A 8 12.35 3.98 -12.82
C LEU A 8 12.54 5.18 -11.89
N ASP A 9 12.04 5.07 -10.65
CA ASP A 9 12.21 6.08 -9.60
C ASP A 9 12.38 5.38 -8.25
N LEU A 10 13.58 5.47 -7.68
CA LEU A 10 13.96 4.78 -6.44
C LEU A 10 13.32 5.38 -5.18
N SER A 11 12.67 6.55 -5.30
CA SER A 11 11.93 7.21 -4.23
C SER A 11 10.47 6.76 -4.15
N GLU A 12 9.97 6.11 -5.19
CA GLU A 12 8.57 5.74 -5.34
C GLU A 12 8.24 4.34 -4.80
N GLY A 13 6.95 4.14 -4.57
CA GLY A 13 6.33 2.89 -4.17
C GLY A 13 6.65 2.43 -2.74
N LEU A 14 6.47 1.13 -2.49
CA LEU A 14 6.44 0.56 -1.14
C LEU A 14 7.73 -0.18 -0.77
N PRO A 15 8.16 -0.12 0.51
CA PRO A 15 9.32 -0.85 1.05
C PRO A 15 9.05 -2.34 1.26
N TRP A 16 8.89 -3.10 0.18
CA TRP A 16 8.54 -4.52 0.21
C TRP A 16 9.55 -5.35 0.98
N PHE A 17 10.85 -5.18 0.74
CA PHE A 17 11.86 -6.07 1.32
C PHE A 17 12.30 -5.64 2.72
N THR A 18 12.16 -4.36 3.03
CA THR A 18 12.73 -3.76 4.24
C THR A 18 11.71 -3.56 5.36
N GLU A 19 10.44 -3.27 5.04
CA GLU A 19 9.41 -2.98 6.05
C GLU A 19 8.18 -3.92 5.94
N ILE A 20 7.81 -4.37 4.73
CA ILE A 20 6.54 -5.10 4.53
C ILE A 20 6.69 -6.63 4.61
N LEU A 21 7.57 -7.25 3.81
CA LEU A 21 7.74 -8.71 3.72
C LEU A 21 8.83 -9.23 4.66
N THR A 22 8.89 -8.68 5.88
CA THR A 22 9.89 -9.05 6.89
C THR A 22 9.41 -10.22 7.76
N HIS A 23 10.30 -10.80 8.57
CA HIS A 23 9.97 -11.94 9.45
C HIS A 23 8.92 -11.61 10.53
N ASN A 24 8.84 -10.35 10.98
CA ASN A 24 7.84 -9.89 11.95
C ASN A 24 7.28 -8.53 11.51
N PRO A 25 6.34 -8.53 10.56
CA PRO A 25 5.82 -7.29 9.98
C PRO A 25 5.08 -6.47 11.02
N ASN A 26 5.37 -5.17 11.07
CA ASN A 26 4.59 -4.24 11.87
C ASN A 26 3.42 -3.72 11.04
N PHE A 27 2.24 -4.31 11.22
CA PHE A 27 1.04 -3.99 10.44
C PHE A 27 0.65 -2.51 10.48
N LYS A 28 0.92 -1.79 11.57
CA LYS A 28 0.67 -0.34 11.64
C LYS A 28 1.59 0.46 10.72
N ILE A 29 2.85 0.03 10.61
CA ILE A 29 3.80 0.67 9.69
C ILE A 29 3.36 0.37 8.26
N ILE A 30 3.01 -0.87 7.95
CA ILE A 30 2.55 -1.27 6.62
C ILE A 30 1.30 -0.47 6.21
N GLU A 31 0.30 -0.39 7.10
CA GLU A 31 -0.91 0.40 6.87
C GLU A 31 -0.59 1.88 6.61
N SER A 32 0.28 2.47 7.44
CA SER A 32 0.73 3.86 7.25
C SER A 32 1.43 4.06 5.91
N ARG A 33 2.30 3.13 5.50
CA ARG A 33 3.05 3.22 4.24
C ARG A 33 2.14 3.06 3.03
N VAL A 34 1.28 2.04 3.04
CA VAL A 34 0.29 1.81 1.98
C VAL A 34 -0.63 3.01 1.84
N GLY A 35 -1.15 3.53 2.95
CA GLY A 35 -2.00 4.73 2.94
C GLY A 35 -1.28 5.98 2.43
N GLU A 36 -0.04 6.21 2.87
CA GLU A 36 0.80 7.32 2.40
C GLU A 36 1.02 7.23 0.88
N THR A 37 1.46 6.06 0.37
CA THR A 37 1.69 5.84 -1.06
C THR A 37 0.42 6.06 -1.89
N ILE A 38 -0.74 5.56 -1.44
CA ILE A 38 -2.01 5.78 -2.17
C ILE A 38 -2.35 7.28 -2.20
N LEU A 39 -2.23 7.98 -1.07
CA LEU A 39 -2.56 9.41 -0.99
C LEU A 39 -1.59 10.31 -1.76
N THR A 40 -0.33 9.92 -1.90
CA THR A 40 0.66 10.67 -2.69
C THR A 40 0.60 10.35 -4.17
N THR A 41 -0.14 9.30 -4.57
CA THR A 41 -0.29 8.93 -5.98
C THR A 41 -1.10 10.00 -6.72
N SER A 42 -0.55 10.49 -7.83
CA SER A 42 -1.21 11.50 -8.66
C SER A 42 -2.59 11.03 -9.12
N GLY A 43 -3.58 11.91 -9.00
CA GLY A 43 -4.97 11.63 -9.37
C GLY A 43 -5.82 11.08 -8.21
N VAL A 44 -5.24 10.75 -7.06
CA VAL A 44 -5.99 10.40 -5.84
C VAL A 44 -6.29 11.67 -5.05
N ILE A 45 -7.58 11.92 -4.78
CA ILE A 45 -8.02 13.04 -3.93
C ILE A 45 -8.22 12.61 -2.49
N ARG A 46 -8.77 11.41 -2.27
CA ARG A 46 -9.12 10.94 -0.93
C ARG A 46 -9.06 9.43 -0.84
N LEU A 47 -8.49 8.92 0.25
CA LEU A 47 -8.59 7.52 0.66
C LEU A 47 -9.84 7.36 1.54
N GLU A 48 -10.78 6.51 1.14
CA GLU A 48 -12.03 6.26 1.86
C GLU A 48 -11.87 5.14 2.88
N THR A 49 -11.31 4.02 2.41
CA THR A 49 -11.10 2.82 3.23
C THR A 49 -9.76 2.21 2.89
N LEU A 50 -9.08 1.68 3.89
CA LEU A 50 -7.92 0.82 3.75
C LEU A 50 -8.04 -0.30 4.78
N ALA A 51 -7.91 -1.54 4.31
CA ALA A 51 -7.87 -2.72 5.14
C ALA A 51 -6.72 -3.62 4.68
N ILE A 52 -5.92 -4.07 5.64
CA ILE A 52 -4.82 -5.01 5.39
C ILE A 52 -5.11 -6.28 6.16
N THR A 53 -5.16 -7.40 5.44
CA THR A 53 -5.34 -8.74 5.99
C THR A 53 -4.06 -9.54 5.82
N PHE A 54 -3.70 -10.32 6.83
CA PHE A 54 -2.52 -11.17 6.78
C PHE A 54 -2.85 -12.59 7.23
N LEU A 55 -2.64 -13.56 6.33
CA LEU A 55 -2.87 -14.97 6.57
C LEU A 55 -1.52 -15.65 6.86
N SER A 56 -1.17 -15.71 8.15
CA SER A 56 0.13 -16.26 8.60
C SER A 56 0.35 -17.72 8.22
N GLY A 57 -0.71 -18.52 8.12
CA GLY A 57 -0.63 -19.93 7.72
C GLY A 57 -0.16 -20.14 6.28
N THR A 58 -0.43 -19.19 5.39
CA THR A 58 -0.04 -19.26 3.96
C THR A 58 1.01 -18.21 3.58
N ARG A 59 1.31 -17.26 4.49
CA ARG A 59 2.16 -16.08 4.24
C ARG A 59 1.62 -15.19 3.11
N ASN A 60 0.30 -15.00 3.07
CA ASN A 60 -0.35 -14.12 2.11
C ASN A 60 -0.81 -12.83 2.77
N MET A 61 -0.71 -11.73 2.05
CA MET A 61 -1.24 -10.42 2.44
C MET A 61 -2.30 -9.96 1.45
N GLY A 62 -3.46 -9.58 1.95
CA GLY A 62 -4.51 -8.92 1.18
C GLY A 62 -4.57 -7.44 1.55
N ILE A 63 -4.63 -6.57 0.55
CA ILE A 63 -4.80 -5.13 0.70
C ILE A 63 -6.08 -4.76 -0.04
N ASP A 64 -7.08 -4.32 0.71
CA ASP A 64 -8.37 -3.85 0.19
C ASP A 64 -8.48 -2.35 0.45
N PHE A 65 -8.70 -1.55 -0.59
CA PHE A 65 -8.83 -0.11 -0.43
C PHE A 65 -9.82 0.50 -1.39
N SER A 66 -10.37 1.65 -1.01
CA SER A 66 -11.17 2.48 -1.89
C SER A 66 -10.73 3.93 -1.80
N TYR A 67 -10.74 4.61 -2.93
CA TYR A 67 -10.28 6.00 -3.05
C TYR A 67 -11.15 6.76 -4.04
N THR A 68 -11.26 8.07 -3.84
CA THR A 68 -11.87 8.99 -4.80
C THR A 68 -10.78 9.63 -5.64
N ASP A 69 -10.95 9.56 -6.95
CA ASP A 69 -10.06 10.17 -7.93
C ASP A 69 -10.36 11.65 -8.18
N GLU A 70 -9.53 12.29 -9.00
CA GLU A 70 -9.67 13.68 -9.43
C GLU A 70 -10.93 13.98 -10.25
N TYR A 71 -11.57 12.94 -10.78
CA TYR A 71 -12.84 13.02 -11.52
C TYR A 71 -14.05 12.86 -10.60
N GLY A 72 -13.84 12.71 -9.29
CA GLY A 72 -14.90 12.52 -8.31
C GLY A 72 -15.51 11.11 -8.32
N THR A 73 -14.83 10.14 -8.96
CA THR A 73 -15.27 8.74 -9.00
C THR A 73 -14.58 7.95 -7.89
N THR A 74 -15.35 7.15 -7.16
CA THR A 74 -14.79 6.23 -6.16
C THR A 74 -14.44 4.91 -6.81
N GLN A 75 -13.17 4.54 -6.72
CA GLN A 75 -12.63 3.25 -7.15
C GLN A 75 -12.46 2.34 -5.94
N THR A 76 -12.60 1.03 -6.13
CA THR A 76 -12.35 0.01 -5.11
C THR A 76 -11.44 -1.05 -5.69
N GLU A 77 -10.34 -1.30 -5.01
CA GLU A 77 -9.26 -2.17 -5.48
C GLU A 77 -8.91 -3.20 -4.41
N GLN A 78 -8.56 -4.40 -4.87
CA GLN A 78 -8.09 -5.49 -4.03
C GLN A 78 -6.80 -6.05 -4.61
N VAL A 79 -5.77 -6.12 -3.79
CA VAL A 79 -4.45 -6.64 -4.16
C VAL A 79 -4.08 -7.77 -3.21
N ASN A 80 -3.72 -8.93 -3.77
CA ASN A 80 -3.26 -10.09 -3.02
C ASN A 80 -1.80 -10.37 -3.38
N ILE A 81 -0.96 -10.53 -2.36
CA ILE A 81 0.49 -10.67 -2.47
C ILE A 81 0.94 -11.88 -1.65
#